data_AF-A0A0C7MUF4-F1
#
_entry.id   AF-A0A0C7MUF4-F1
#
_cell.length_a   1.000
_cell.length_b   1.000
_cell.length_c   1.000
_cell.angle_alpha   90.00
_cell.angle_beta   90.00
_cell.angle_gamma   90.00
#
_symmetry.space_group_name_H-M   'P 1'
#
loop_
_entity.id
_entity.type
_entity.pdbx_description
1 polymer ?
#
loop_
_entity_poly.entity_id
_entity_poly.type
_entity_poly.pdbx_seq_one_letter_code
_entity_poly.pdbx_strand_id
1 'polypeptide(L)'
;MSSQWAKETVLTRLAPNAAGLLVFDENCNVLEASGVGKDRLEDIITINRSELDSDGFGSLEGPNLNLAVYKRDGHTVVIYSRRNN
;
A
#
# COMPACT_ATOMS: atom_id res chain seq x y z
N MET A 1 16.59 6.76 -13.59
CA MET A 1 16.99 6.81 -12.16
C MET A 1 16.32 7.92 -11.35
N SER A 2 15.67 8.93 -11.95
CA SER A 2 15.13 10.10 -11.22
C SER A 2 13.74 9.95 -10.57
N SER A 3 12.95 8.94 -10.91
CA SER A 3 11.54 8.86 -10.48
C SER A 3 11.36 8.14 -9.14
N GLN A 4 12.15 7.09 -8.90
CA GLN A 4 11.94 6.21 -7.74
C GLN A 4 12.32 6.87 -6.41
N TRP A 5 13.45 7.58 -6.35
CA TRP A 5 13.88 8.30 -5.14
C TRP A 5 12.92 9.45 -4.78
N ALA A 6 12.36 10.12 -5.79
CA ALA A 6 11.39 11.19 -5.60
C ALA A 6 10.08 10.65 -5.04
N LYS A 7 9.61 9.51 -5.56
CA LYS A 7 8.41 8.82 -5.04
C LYS A 7 8.61 8.32 -3.61
N GLU A 8 9.75 7.70 -3.31
CA GLU A 8 10.10 7.27 -1.95
C GLU A 8 10.15 8.46 -0.99
N THR A 9 10.79 9.57 -1.36
CA THR A 9 10.89 10.79 -0.53
C THR A 9 9.52 11.41 -0.25
N VAL A 10 8.63 11.47 -1.25
CA VAL A 10 7.27 11.98 -1.07
C VAL A 10 6.46 11.05 -0.16
N LEU A 11 6.60 9.74 -0.33
CA LEU A 11 5.93 8.76 0.54
C LEU A 11 6.39 8.88 1.99
N THR A 12 7.71 8.94 2.26
CA THR A 12 8.23 9.08 3.62
C THR A 12 7.82 10.41 4.26
N ARG A 13 7.63 11.48 3.47
CA ARG A 13 7.11 12.77 4.00
C ARG A 13 5.63 12.71 4.36
N LEU A 14 4.81 11.98 3.59
CA LEU A 14 3.38 11.85 3.83
C LEU A 14 3.05 10.77 4.88
N ALA A 15 3.89 9.75 4.97
CA ALA A 15 3.80 8.64 5.91
C ALA A 15 5.21 8.34 6.47
N PRO A 16 5.59 8.93 7.62
CA PRO A 16 6.95 8.86 8.18
C PRO A 16 7.51 7.46 8.39
N ASN A 17 6.63 6.48 8.61
CA ASN A 17 7.00 5.07 8.84
C ASN A 17 6.82 4.18 7.61
N ALA A 18 6.57 4.78 6.43
CA ALA A 18 6.34 4.04 5.21
C ALA A 18 7.58 3.20 4.82
N ALA A 19 7.36 1.90 4.71
CA ALA A 19 8.30 0.91 4.21
C ALA A 19 8.08 0.60 2.72
N GLY A 20 6.92 0.97 2.16
CA GLY A 20 6.61 0.72 0.75
C GLY A 20 5.20 1.14 0.35
N LEU A 21 4.95 1.08 -0.96
CA LEU A 21 3.67 1.35 -1.61
C LEU A 21 3.30 0.18 -2.52
N LEU A 22 2.02 -0.13 -2.60
CA LEU A 22 1.47 -0.98 -3.65
C LEU A 22 0.17 -0.37 -4.18
N VAL A 23 0.06 -0.29 -5.51
CA VAL A 23 -1.11 0.22 -6.23
C VAL A 23 -1.51 -0.81 -7.27
N PHE A 24 -2.79 -1.19 -7.28
CA PHE A 24 -3.34 -2.17 -8.20
C PHE A 24 -4.79 -1.85 -8.57
N ASP A 25 -5.25 -2.39 -9.70
CA ASP A 25 -6.63 -2.26 -10.17
C ASP A 25 -7.56 -3.36 -9.61
N GLU A 26 -8.87 -3.24 -9.85
CA GLU A 26 -9.87 -4.21 -9.42
C GLU A 26 -9.65 -5.64 -9.93
N ASN A 27 -8.92 -5.79 -11.04
CA ASN A 27 -8.54 -7.06 -11.65
C ASN A 27 -7.24 -7.63 -11.05
N CYS A 28 -6.73 -7.01 -9.98
CA CYS A 28 -5.49 -7.38 -9.31
C CYS A 28 -4.23 -7.18 -10.16
N ASN A 29 -4.28 -6.32 -11.18
CA ASN A 29 -3.09 -5.93 -11.93
C ASN A 29 -2.32 -4.85 -11.18
N VAL A 30 -1.01 -5.06 -11.00
CA VAL A 30 -0.13 -4.09 -10.37
C VAL A 30 0.09 -2.91 -11.30
N LEU A 31 -0.23 -1.71 -10.82
CA LEU A 31 0.03 -0.45 -11.52
C LEU A 31 1.33 0.19 -11.03
N GLU A 32 1.60 0.11 -9.73
CA GLU A 32 2.82 0.63 -9.13
C GLU A 32 3.20 -0.13 -7.85
N ALA A 33 4.49 -0.38 -7.64
CA ALA A 33 5.01 -0.94 -6.39
C ALA A 33 6.37 -0.32 -6.02
N SER A 34 6.56 -0.03 -4.74
CA SER A 34 7.82 0.51 -4.19
C SER A 34 8.11 -0.04 -2.79
N GLY A 35 9.40 0.00 -2.41
CA GLY A 35 9.86 -0.55 -1.13
C GLY A 35 9.41 -2.01 -0.94
N VAL A 36 8.92 -2.32 0.26
CA VAL A 36 8.42 -3.67 0.60
C VAL A 36 7.22 -4.12 -0.23
N GLY A 37 6.50 -3.18 -0.87
CA GLY A 37 5.35 -3.52 -1.73
C GLY A 37 5.75 -4.32 -2.98
N LYS A 38 7.01 -4.25 -3.42
CA LYS A 38 7.52 -5.07 -4.54
C LYS A 38 7.66 -6.55 -4.19
N ASP A 39 7.89 -6.83 -2.91
CA ASP A 39 8.13 -8.19 -2.39
C ASP A 39 6.87 -8.82 -1.79
N ARG A 40 5.72 -8.12 -1.89
CA ARG A 40 4.47 -8.42 -1.18
C ARG A 40 3.27 -8.47 -2.13
N LEU A 41 3.49 -8.80 -3.39
CA LEU A 41 2.42 -8.84 -4.40
C LEU A 41 1.36 -9.91 -4.10
N GLU A 42 1.72 -10.93 -3.32
CA GLU A 42 0.79 -11.94 -2.81
C GLU A 42 -0.30 -11.35 -1.91
N ASP A 43 -0.07 -10.18 -1.30
CA ASP A 43 -1.05 -9.53 -0.43
C ASP A 43 -2.26 -9.02 -1.22
N ILE A 44 -2.14 -8.79 -2.54
CA ILE A 44 -3.16 -8.16 -3.39
C ILE A 44 -4.52 -8.84 -3.27
N ILE A 45 -4.56 -10.18 -3.31
CA ILE A 45 -5.82 -10.93 -3.26
C ILE A 45 -6.53 -10.72 -1.91
N THR A 46 -5.76 -10.71 -0.82
CA THR A 46 -6.28 -10.49 0.53
C THR A 46 -6.78 -9.07 0.68
N ILE A 47 -6.00 -8.09 0.23
CA ILE A 47 -6.33 -6.66 0.32
C ILE A 47 -7.55 -6.33 -0.54
N ASN A 48 -7.65 -6.85 -1.76
CA ASN A 48 -8.80 -6.55 -2.63
C ASN A 48 -10.13 -7.05 -2.05
N ARG A 49 -10.07 -8.05 -1.16
CA ARG A 49 -11.22 -8.66 -0.48
C ARG A 49 -11.45 -8.11 0.93
N SER A 50 -10.59 -7.24 1.45
CA SER A 50 -10.76 -6.71 2.80
C SER A 50 -12.00 -5.81 2.86
N GLU A 51 -12.72 -5.91 3.97
CA GLU A 51 -13.78 -4.95 4.27
C GLU A 51 -13.17 -3.58 4.53
N LEU A 52 -13.75 -2.57 3.89
CA LEU A 52 -13.39 -1.16 4.02
C LEU A 52 -14.60 -0.42 4.60
N ASP A 53 -14.35 0.74 5.20
CA ASP A 53 -15.42 1.62 5.64
C ASP A 53 -16.16 2.28 4.46
N SER A 54 -17.19 3.07 4.77
CA SER A 54 -18.00 3.76 3.75
C SER A 54 -17.23 4.73 2.87
N ASP A 55 -16.06 5.17 3.31
CA ASP A 55 -15.20 6.12 2.60
C ASP A 55 -14.10 5.41 1.79
N GLY A 56 -14.06 4.07 1.84
CA GLY A 56 -13.12 3.24 1.12
C GLY A 56 -11.77 3.09 1.83
N PHE A 57 -11.68 3.40 3.12
CA PHE A 57 -10.48 3.21 3.92
C PHE A 57 -10.53 1.92 4.72
N GLY A 58 -9.35 1.35 4.99
CA GLY A 58 -9.22 0.20 5.85
C GLY A 58 -7.78 0.00 6.31
N SER A 59 -7.60 -0.96 7.21
CA SER A 59 -6.27 -1.32 7.69
C SER A 59 -6.16 -2.82 7.90
N LEU A 60 -4.99 -3.37 7.58
CA LEU A 60 -4.64 -4.76 7.83
C LEU A 60 -3.38 -4.81 8.69
N GLU A 61 -3.38 -5.68 9.69
CA GLU A 61 -2.21 -5.94 10.52
C GLU A 61 -1.47 -7.18 10.02
N GLY A 62 -0.18 -7.00 9.70
CA GLY A 62 0.76 -8.09 9.50
C GLY A 62 1.67 -8.26 10.72
N PRO A 63 2.52 -9.31 10.72
CA PRO A 63 3.42 -9.58 11.85
C PRO A 63 4.36 -8.42 12.22
N ASN A 64 4.86 -7.69 11.21
CA ASN A 64 5.85 -6.61 11.38
C ASN A 64 5.47 -5.30 10.66
N LEU A 65 4.32 -5.28 9.99
CA LEU A 65 3.88 -4.19 9.13
C LEU A 65 2.41 -3.90 9.38
N ASN A 66 2.05 -2.62 9.37
CA ASN A 66 0.68 -2.16 9.27
C ASN A 66 0.43 -1.70 7.84
N LEU A 67 -0.68 -2.12 7.26
CA LEU A 67 -1.10 -1.70 5.93
C LEU A 67 -2.27 -0.73 6.09
N ALA A 68 -2.13 0.46 5.52
CA ALA A 68 -3.26 1.36 5.29
C ALA A 68 -3.74 1.14 3.86
N VAL A 69 -5.04 0.87 3.70
CA VAL A 69 -5.68 0.57 2.42
C VAL A 69 -6.65 1.69 2.09
N TYR A 70 -6.63 2.13 0.84
CA TYR A 70 -7.61 3.04 0.28
C TYR A 70 -8.09 2.52 -1.07
N LYS A 71 -9.40 2.42 -1.26
CA LYS A 71 -10.02 1.94 -2.50
C LYS A 71 -10.99 2.97 -3.04
N ARG A 72 -10.79 3.36 -4.30
CA ARG A 72 -11.68 4.30 -5.01
C ARG A 72 -11.58 4.11 -6.51
N ASP A 73 -12.72 4.25 -7.20
CA ASP A 73 -12.81 4.20 -8.67
C ASP A 73 -12.10 2.98 -9.29
N GLY A 74 -12.27 1.80 -8.69
CA GLY A 74 -11.66 0.55 -9.17
C GLY A 74 -10.15 0.41 -8.91
N HIS A 75 -9.55 1.34 -8.17
CA HIS A 75 -8.14 1.32 -7.82
C HIS A 75 -7.94 1.15 -6.32
N THR A 76 -6.91 0.42 -5.94
CA THR A 76 -6.50 0.23 -4.55
C THR A 76 -5.10 0.78 -4.35
N VAL A 77 -4.92 1.59 -3.31
CA VAL A 77 -3.64 2.13 -2.85
C VAL A 77 -3.36 1.57 -1.47
N VAL A 78 -2.13 1.06 -1.28
CA VAL A 78 -1.70 0.43 -0.04
C VAL A 78 -0.39 1.05 0.40
N ILE A 79 -0.35 1.55 1.63
CA ILE A 79 0.87 2.01 2.26
C ILE A 79 1.28 1.00 3.32
N TYR A 80 2.45 0.41 3.15
CA TYR A 80 3.08 -0.43 4.16
C TYR A 80 3.85 0.45 5.12
N SER A 81 3.58 0.34 6.41
CA SER A 81 4.32 1.04 7.46
C SER A 81 4.91 0.05 8.45
N ARG A 82 6.11 0.33 8.95
CA ARG A 82 6.67 -0.44 10.06
C ARG A 82 5.84 -0.20 11.30
N ARG A 83 5.59 -1.26 12.08
CA ARG A 83 4.98 -1.12 13.41
C ARG A 83 6.00 -0.35 14.26
N ASN A 84 5.63 0.82 14.78
CA ASN A 84 6.40 1.44 15.84
C ASN A 84 6.18 0.57 17.09
N ASN A 85 7.23 -0.10 17.55
CA ASN A 85 7.27 -0.63 18.92
C ASN A 85 7.32 0.53 19.91
#